data_AF-A0AA42DJM9-F1
#
_entry.id   AF-A0AA42DJM9-F1
#
_cell.length_a   1.000
_cell.length_b   1.000
_cell.length_c   1.000
_cell.angle_alpha   90.00
_cell.angle_beta   90.00
_cell.angle_gamma   90.00
#
_symmetry.space_group_name_H-M   'P 1'
#
loop_
_entity.id
_entity.type
_entity.pdbx_description
1 polymer ?
#
loop_
_entity_poly.entity_id
_entity_poly.type
_entity_poly.pdbx_seq_one_letter_code
_entity_poly.pdbx_strand_id
1 'polypeptide(L)'
;MDQFMRINLERDINEITKLIKGYMTKTYIDELTREVSRCEDLCNNNRSKEVQLLEALIPFLPVEKRGLFEEVGKMLRYEQVADMILPKIAIPHQHDGMRQDTNEQFMQEIIIKVLLFKIMNTIEKR
;
A
#
# COMPACT_ATOMS: atom_id res chain seq x y z
N MET A 1 -20.75 28.24 -42.10
CA MET A 1 -19.62 27.84 -41.25
C MET A 1 -20.16 27.55 -39.86
N ASP A 2 -20.60 26.31 -39.60
CA ASP A 2 -21.06 25.95 -38.24
C ASP A 2 -21.02 24.45 -37.96
N GLN A 3 -19.97 23.78 -38.46
CA GLN A 3 -19.79 22.33 -38.29
C GLN A 3 -18.71 21.99 -37.25
N PHE A 4 -18.08 23.00 -36.63
CA PHE A 4 -16.92 22.84 -35.73
C PHE A 4 -17.21 23.02 -34.23
N MET A 5 -18.45 23.31 -33.82
CA MET A 5 -18.79 23.60 -32.42
C MET A 5 -19.86 22.66 -31.87
N ARG A 6 -19.64 21.36 -31.96
CA ARG A 6 -20.28 20.39 -31.06
C ARG A 6 -19.21 19.73 -30.21
N ILE A 7 -18.54 20.55 -29.40
CA ILE A 7 -17.78 20.07 -28.24
C ILE A 7 -18.82 19.41 -27.34
N ASN A 8 -18.85 18.09 -27.33
CA ASN A 8 -19.66 17.36 -26.37
C ASN A 8 -18.81 17.30 -25.10
N LEU A 9 -18.88 18.38 -24.33
CA LEU A 9 -18.04 18.61 -23.16
C LEU A 9 -18.07 17.42 -22.20
N GLU A 10 -19.22 16.77 -22.04
CA GLU A 10 -19.39 15.60 -21.19
C GLU A 10 -18.62 14.38 -21.73
N ARG A 11 -18.73 14.11 -23.03
CA ARG A 11 -17.97 13.02 -23.68
C ARG A 11 -16.48 13.28 -23.59
N ASP A 12 -16.04 14.49 -23.92
CA ASP A 12 -14.63 14.83 -24.02
C ASP A 12 -13.97 14.85 -22.62
N ILE A 13 -14.67 15.34 -21.57
CA ILE A 13 -14.22 15.22 -20.17
C ILE A 13 -14.13 13.75 -19.73
N ASN A 14 -15.07 12.91 -20.15
CA ASN A 14 -15.03 11.47 -19.84
C ASN A 14 -13.83 10.79 -20.50
N GLU A 15 -13.52 11.14 -21.75
CA GLU A 15 -12.34 10.62 -22.45
C GLU A 15 -11.04 11.08 -21.79
N ILE A 16 -10.94 12.36 -21.42
CA ILE A 16 -9.79 12.88 -20.67
C ILE A 16 -9.62 12.14 -19.34
N THR A 17 -10.71 11.91 -18.61
CA THR A 17 -10.67 11.17 -17.34
C THR A 17 -10.22 9.73 -17.54
N LYS A 18 -10.66 9.06 -18.61
CA LYS A 18 -10.20 7.71 -18.97
C LYS A 18 -8.71 7.70 -19.31
N LEU A 19 -8.22 8.69 -20.04
CA LEU A 19 -6.81 8.82 -20.39
C LEU A 19 -5.94 9.04 -19.15
N ILE A 20 -6.35 9.95 -18.27
CA ILE A 20 -5.68 10.21 -16.98
C ILE A 20 -5.66 8.93 -16.14
N LYS A 21 -6.81 8.26 -15.99
CA LYS A 21 -6.91 7.01 -15.21
C LYS A 21 -6.03 5.91 -15.80
N GLY A 22 -6.01 5.77 -17.13
CA GLY A 22 -5.16 4.80 -17.83
C GLY A 22 -3.68 5.06 -17.59
N TYR A 23 -3.24 6.32 -17.72
CA TYR A 23 -1.86 6.72 -17.44
C TYR A 23 -1.49 6.48 -15.97
N MET A 24 -2.34 6.91 -15.03
CA MET A 24 -2.11 6.70 -13.59
C MET A 24 -1.99 5.22 -13.24
N THR A 25 -2.83 4.38 -13.84
CA THR A 25 -2.79 2.93 -13.62
C THR A 25 -1.48 2.34 -14.12
N LYS A 26 -1.15 2.58 -15.39
CA LYS A 26 0.00 1.96 -16.05
C LYS A 26 1.34 2.44 -15.49
N THR A 27 1.44 3.71 -15.15
CA THR A 27 2.70 4.32 -14.73
C THR A 27 2.91 4.14 -13.23
N TYR A 28 1.92 4.49 -12.40
CA TYR A 28 2.13 4.56 -10.95
C TYR A 28 1.55 3.37 -10.18
N ILE A 29 0.32 2.93 -10.51
CA ILE A 29 -0.32 1.83 -9.78
C ILE A 29 0.39 0.51 -10.06
N ASP A 30 0.73 0.22 -11.33
CA ASP A 30 1.42 -1.00 -11.70
C ASP A 30 2.84 -1.06 -11.10
N GLU A 31 3.56 0.08 -11.08
CA GLU A 31 4.88 0.17 -10.46
C GLU A 31 4.79 -0.07 -8.94
N LEU A 32 3.86 0.60 -8.26
CA LEU A 32 3.64 0.43 -6.83
C LEU A 32 3.20 -1.01 -6.50
N THR A 33 2.34 -1.61 -7.32
CA THR A 33 1.89 -3.00 -7.16
C THR A 33 3.08 -3.95 -7.25
N ARG A 34 3.96 -3.77 -8.25
CA ARG A 34 5.17 -4.58 -8.39
C ARG A 34 6.11 -4.42 -7.20
N GLU A 35 6.27 -3.19 -6.71
CA GLU A 35 7.14 -2.92 -5.58
C GLU A 35 6.60 -3.50 -4.28
N VAL A 36 5.29 -3.44 -4.07
CA VAL A 36 4.58 -4.12 -2.98
C VAL A 36 4.83 -5.63 -3.05
N SER A 37 4.58 -6.27 -4.19
CA SER A 37 4.81 -7.71 -4.35
C SER A 37 6.27 -8.10 -4.11
N ARG A 38 7.22 -7.28 -4.61
CA ARG A 38 8.66 -7.49 -4.37
C ARG A 38 8.99 -7.43 -2.88
N CYS A 39 8.42 -6.48 -2.14
CA CYS A 39 8.61 -6.38 -0.69
C CYS A 39 7.91 -7.52 0.06
N GLU A 40 6.71 -7.94 -0.34
CA GLU A 40 6.02 -9.11 0.21
C GLU A 40 6.86 -10.38 0.07
N ASP A 41 7.47 -10.61 -1.10
CA ASP A 41 8.36 -11.75 -1.34
C ASP A 41 9.60 -11.71 -0.43
N LEU A 42 10.19 -10.53 -0.23
CA LEU A 42 11.32 -10.35 0.68
C LEU A 42 10.91 -10.59 2.15
N CYS A 43 9.75 -10.06 2.56
CA CYS A 43 9.20 -10.27 3.90
C CYS A 43 8.81 -11.73 4.15
N ASN A 44 8.32 -12.46 3.14
CA ASN A 44 8.01 -13.88 3.27
C ASN A 44 9.24 -14.72 3.58
N ASN A 45 10.39 -14.35 3.03
CA ASN A 45 11.66 -15.01 3.31
C ASN A 45 12.31 -14.54 4.63
N ASN A 46 11.94 -13.35 5.13
CA ASN A 46 12.50 -12.72 6.34
C ASN A 46 11.39 -12.18 7.26
N ARG A 47 10.45 -13.03 7.66
CA ARG A 47 9.32 -12.63 8.52
C ARG A 47 9.83 -12.14 9.88
N SER A 48 9.12 -11.19 10.50
CA SER A 48 9.45 -10.78 11.87
C SER A 48 9.31 -11.95 12.84
N LYS A 49 10.03 -11.90 13.96
CA LYS A 49 9.96 -12.95 14.97
C LYS A 49 8.55 -13.07 15.54
N GLU A 50 7.86 -11.94 15.67
CA GLU A 50 6.48 -11.82 16.12
C GLU A 50 5.53 -12.57 15.19
N VAL A 51 5.66 -12.40 13.88
CA VAL A 51 4.86 -13.14 12.89
C VAL A 51 5.17 -14.63 12.94
N GLN A 52 6.46 -15.01 12.97
CA GLN A 52 6.86 -16.42 13.03
C GLN A 52 6.31 -17.11 14.30
N LEU A 53 6.39 -16.43 15.45
CA LEU A 53 5.84 -16.92 16.71
C LEU A 53 4.33 -17.06 16.64
N LEU A 54 3.63 -16.05 16.11
CA LEU A 54 2.18 -16.08 15.95
C LEU A 54 1.76 -17.26 15.07
N GLU A 55 2.42 -17.44 13.92
CA GLU A 55 2.15 -18.52 12.96
C GLU A 55 2.43 -19.90 13.57
N ALA A 56 3.49 -20.03 14.37
CA ALA A 56 3.81 -21.27 15.08
C ALA A 56 2.75 -21.65 16.15
N LEU A 57 2.01 -20.68 16.68
CA LEU A 57 0.94 -20.92 17.66
C LEU A 57 -0.39 -21.35 17.01
N ILE A 58 -0.65 -20.96 15.76
CA ILE A 58 -1.93 -21.23 15.06
C ILE A 58 -2.38 -22.69 15.13
N PRO A 59 -1.52 -23.71 14.90
CA PRO A 59 -1.93 -25.12 14.95
C PRO A 59 -2.49 -25.56 16.30
N PHE A 60 -2.06 -24.90 17.38
CA PHE A 60 -2.46 -25.21 18.75
C PHE A 60 -3.70 -24.45 19.21
N LEU A 61 -4.25 -23.56 18.38
CA LEU A 61 -5.44 -22.79 18.70
C LEU A 61 -6.73 -23.54 18.32
N PRO A 62 -7.83 -23.30 19.07
CA PRO A 62 -9.18 -23.71 18.66
C PRO A 62 -9.52 -23.17 17.27
N VAL A 63 -10.18 -23.99 16.45
CA VAL A 63 -10.45 -23.70 15.04
C VAL A 63 -11.18 -22.36 14.86
N GLU A 64 -12.08 -22.03 15.78
CA GLU A 64 -12.89 -20.81 15.76
C GLU A 64 -12.04 -19.54 15.92
N LYS A 65 -10.85 -19.66 16.53
CA LYS A 65 -9.94 -18.54 16.78
C LYS A 65 -8.83 -18.41 15.75
N ARG A 66 -8.57 -19.43 14.94
CA ARG A 66 -7.46 -19.44 13.97
C ARG A 66 -7.55 -18.28 12.99
N GLY A 67 -8.75 -18.02 12.44
CA GLY A 67 -8.95 -16.93 11.48
C GLY A 67 -8.56 -15.56 12.02
N LEU A 68 -8.84 -15.27 13.29
CA LEU A 68 -8.44 -14.01 13.93
C LEU A 68 -6.91 -13.87 14.01
N PHE A 69 -6.21 -14.95 14.34
CA PHE A 69 -4.74 -14.94 14.43
C PHE A 69 -4.09 -14.87 13.05
N GLU A 70 -4.68 -15.51 12.04
CA GLU A 70 -4.26 -15.38 10.64
C GLU A 70 -4.41 -13.94 10.14
N GLU A 71 -5.50 -13.26 10.49
CA GLU A 71 -5.70 -11.84 10.18
C GLU A 71 -4.65 -10.95 10.85
N VAL A 72 -4.37 -11.16 12.14
CA VAL A 72 -3.32 -10.42 12.86
C VAL A 72 -1.95 -10.67 12.23
N GLY A 73 -1.62 -11.92 11.89
CA GLY A 73 -0.37 -12.25 11.21
C GLY A 73 -0.25 -11.55 9.86
N LYS A 74 -1.35 -11.47 9.11
CA LYS A 74 -1.41 -10.72 7.86
C LYS A 74 -1.18 -9.22 8.06
N MET A 75 -1.78 -8.61 9.08
CA MET A 75 -1.55 -7.19 9.40
C MET A 75 -0.09 -6.90 9.75
N LEU A 76 0.54 -7.76 10.55
CA LEU A 76 1.95 -7.63 10.90
C LEU A 76 2.86 -7.78 9.67
N ARG A 77 2.56 -8.71 8.75
CA ARG A 77 3.30 -8.81 7.49
C ARG A 77 3.18 -7.53 6.66
N TYR A 78 1.99 -6.95 6.57
CA TYR A 78 1.78 -5.69 5.85
C TYR A 78 2.48 -4.51 6.50
N GLU A 79 2.59 -4.48 7.83
CA GLU A 79 3.42 -3.49 8.52
C GLU A 79 4.88 -3.59 8.07
N GLN A 80 5.46 -4.80 8.05
CA GLN A 80 6.83 -5.00 7.58
C GLN A 80 7.04 -4.53 6.13
N VAL A 81 6.08 -4.83 5.25
CA VAL A 81 6.11 -4.38 3.86
C VAL A 81 6.04 -2.85 3.79
N ALA A 82 5.15 -2.23 4.58
CA ALA A 82 5.01 -0.80 4.63
C ALA A 82 6.31 -0.12 5.12
N ASP A 83 6.97 -0.67 6.13
CA ASP A 83 8.27 -0.16 6.63
C ASP A 83 9.39 -0.26 5.60
N MET A 84 9.35 -1.25 4.71
CA MET A 84 10.32 -1.36 3.60
C MET A 84 10.05 -0.37 2.46
N ILE A 85 8.79 0.00 2.26
CA ILE A 85 8.36 0.90 1.19
C ILE A 85 8.44 2.36 1.62
N LEU A 86 8.15 2.67 2.88
CA LEU A 86 8.09 4.04 3.42
C LEU A 86 9.35 4.87 3.09
N PRO A 87 10.59 4.37 3.25
CA PRO A 87 11.80 5.14 2.92
C PRO A 87 11.99 5.42 1.43
N LYS A 88 11.26 4.71 0.56
CA LYS A 88 11.30 4.91 -0.91
C LYS A 88 10.28 5.94 -1.39
N ILE A 89 9.22 6.16 -0.60
CA ILE A 89 8.12 7.06 -0.94
C ILE A 89 8.22 8.37 -0.15
N ALA A 90 8.54 8.29 1.14
CA ALA A 90 8.78 9.45 1.97
C ALA A 90 10.18 10.01 1.67
N ILE A 91 10.26 11.32 1.43
CA ILE A 91 11.51 12.01 1.14
C ILE A 91 12.45 11.84 2.35
N PRO A 92 13.69 11.31 2.16
CA PRO A 92 14.61 11.16 3.27
C PRO A 92 15.23 12.51 3.59
N HIS A 93 14.88 13.10 4.74
CA HIS A 93 15.62 14.25 5.25
C HIS A 93 16.24 13.92 6.60
N GLN A 94 17.55 13.62 6.48
CA GLN A 94 18.61 13.75 7.47
C GLN A 94 18.26 13.31 8.90
N HIS A 95 18.71 12.09 9.22
CA HIS A 95 19.22 11.82 10.56
C HIS A 95 20.34 12.82 10.89
N ASP A 96 19.98 14.01 11.37
CA ASP A 96 20.85 14.78 12.24
C ASP A 96 20.06 15.15 13.49
N GLY A 97 20.63 14.74 14.62
CA GLY A 97 19.92 14.56 15.88
C GLY A 97 19.08 15.76 16.32
N MET A 98 17.80 15.51 16.55
CA MET A 98 16.98 15.99 17.66
C MET A 98 15.56 15.50 17.36
N ARG A 99 14.99 14.71 18.27
CA ARG A 99 13.60 14.23 18.24
C ARG A 99 12.61 15.40 18.42
N GLN A 100 12.49 16.25 17.42
CA GLN A 100 11.41 17.22 17.26
C GLN A 100 10.73 16.99 15.90
N ASP A 101 10.42 15.73 15.58
CA ASP A 101 9.62 15.39 14.42
C ASP A 101 8.14 15.72 14.70
N THR A 102 7.72 16.78 14.03
CA THR A 102 6.40 17.40 13.99
C THR A 102 5.25 16.39 13.81
N ASN A 103 4.14 16.56 14.54
CA ASN A 103 2.91 15.76 14.39
C ASN A 103 2.47 15.54 12.93
N GLU A 104 2.80 16.47 12.03
CA GLU A 104 2.50 16.37 10.59
C GLU A 104 3.23 15.22 9.89
N GLN A 105 4.50 14.95 10.23
CA GLN A 105 5.27 13.86 9.64
C GLN A 105 4.71 12.50 10.08
N PHE A 106 4.42 12.36 11.37
CA PHE A 106 3.77 11.17 11.90
C PHE A 106 2.41 10.91 11.22
N MET A 107 1.61 11.97 11.03
CA MET A 107 0.34 11.88 10.30
C MET A 107 0.54 11.46 8.84
N GLN A 108 1.56 12.00 8.15
CA GLN A 108 1.89 11.61 6.77
C GLN A 108 2.28 10.14 6.67
N GLU A 109 3.13 9.65 7.56
CA GLU A 109 3.52 8.24 7.60
C GLU A 109 2.30 7.33 7.83
N ILE A 110 1.43 7.68 8.78
CA ILE A 110 0.18 6.93 9.01
C ILE A 110 -0.68 6.90 7.76
N ILE A 111 -0.88 8.06 7.10
CA ILE A 111 -1.68 8.13 5.87
C ILE A 111 -1.09 7.21 4.79
N ILE A 112 0.23 7.26 4.59
CA ILE A 112 0.91 6.41 3.61
C ILE A 112 0.75 4.93 3.97
N LYS A 113 0.96 4.53 5.24
CA LYS A 113 0.79 3.14 5.68
C LYS A 113 -0.65 2.65 5.50
N VAL A 114 -1.65 3.49 5.79
CA VAL A 114 -3.07 3.16 5.56
C VAL A 114 -3.37 2.98 4.07
N LEU A 115 -2.83 3.84 3.21
CA LEU A 115 -2.97 3.72 1.76
C LEU A 115 -2.30 2.44 1.24
N LEU A 116 -1.08 2.14 1.68
CA LEU A 116 -0.37 0.91 1.34
C LEU A 116 -1.16 -0.32 1.79
N PHE A 117 -1.69 -0.32 3.02
CA PHE A 117 -2.56 -1.39 3.52
C PHE A 117 -3.78 -1.60 2.62
N LYS A 118 -4.43 -0.51 2.19
CA LYS A 118 -5.59 -0.59 1.30
C LYS A 118 -5.20 -1.15 -0.07
N ILE A 119 -4.03 -0.80 -0.59
CA ILE A 119 -3.51 -1.29 -1.87
C ILE A 119 -3.19 -2.78 -1.78
N MET A 120 -2.42 -3.21 -0.78
CA MET A 120 -2.11 -4.63 -0.52
C MET A 120 -3.39 -5.47 -0.40
N ASN A 121 -4.36 -5.01 0.40
CA ASN A 121 -5.64 -5.71 0.56
C ASN A 121 -6.47 -5.72 -0.74
N THR A 122 -6.28 -4.76 -1.65
CA THR A 122 -6.95 -4.75 -2.96
C THR A 122 -6.25 -5.69 -3.94
N ILE A 123 -4.92 -5.80 -3.87
CA ILE A 123 -4.12 -6.72 -4.68
C ILE A 123 -4.47 -8.17 -4.32
N GLU A 124 -4.52 -8.52 -3.04
CA GLU A 124 -4.84 -9.89 -2.62
C GLU A 124 -6.29 -10.32 -2.89
N LYS A 125 -7.21 -9.36 -3.06
CA LYS A 125 -8.63 -9.62 -3.35
C LYS A 125 -8.97 -9.60 -4.84
N ARG A 126 -8.00 -9.33 -5.71
CA ARG A 126 -8.14 -9.45 -7.17
C ARG A 126 -7.94 -10.89 -7.62
#